data_AF-A0A5A8CA38-F1
#
_entry.id   AF-A0A5A8CA38-F1
#
_cell.length_a   1.000
_cell.length_b   1.000
_cell.length_c   1.000
_cell.angle_alpha   90.00
_cell.angle_beta   90.00
_cell.angle_gamma   90.00
#
_symmetry.space_group_name_H-M   'P 1'
#
loop_
_entity.id
_entity.type
_entity.pdbx_description
1 polymer ?
#
loop_
_entity_poly.entity_id
_entity_poly.type
_entity_poly.pdbx_seq_one_letter_code
_entity_poly.pdbx_strand_id
1 'polypeptide(L)'
;MAAPAFVLDVSAASGASCGQRAVTRLADIEAASDEHRKLLCYSAAVASLRKFFGKYPDMGEVARMATVNSVLKSAFPHMWFVGFYTVEPSSSGGQELVVGAYQGDVLACGRIAHGRGVCGTAWAKGATQNVPDVSAIDNYVACDAETQSEIVVPVFGGAEDSRRVTSVLDIDSEHKAAFSAVDERCLEAIVAEFIAEPATVPVAELGTPGALAWAEAQGLLA
;
A
#
# COMPACT_ATOMS: atom_id res chain seq x y z
N MET A 1 -16.43 -24.21 12.92
CA MET A 1 -16.45 -24.63 11.50
C MET A 1 -15.67 -23.59 10.73
N ALA A 2 -14.45 -23.92 10.30
CA ALA A 2 -13.58 -22.98 9.60
C ALA A 2 -14.05 -22.80 8.15
N ALA A 3 -14.07 -21.55 7.68
CA ALA A 3 -14.40 -21.19 6.30
C ALA A 3 -13.30 -21.71 5.34
N PRO A 4 -13.62 -22.04 4.07
CA PRO A 4 -12.65 -22.60 3.15
C PRO A 4 -11.66 -21.52 2.70
N ALA A 5 -10.37 -21.83 2.81
CA ALA A 5 -9.30 -21.07 2.18
C ALA A 5 -9.50 -21.09 0.66
N PHE A 6 -9.39 -19.92 0.04
CA PHE A 6 -9.43 -19.77 -1.42
C PHE A 6 -8.13 -20.32 -2.00
N VAL A 7 -8.12 -21.62 -2.33
CA VAL A 7 -7.03 -22.25 -3.08
C VAL A 7 -7.19 -21.82 -4.53
N LEU A 8 -6.22 -21.06 -5.04
CA LEU A 8 -6.06 -20.83 -6.47
C LEU A 8 -5.83 -22.19 -7.15
N ASP A 9 -6.86 -22.70 -7.81
CA ASP A 9 -6.78 -23.90 -8.64
C ASP A 9 -5.90 -23.61 -9.87
N VAL A 10 -4.75 -24.29 -9.94
CA VAL A 10 -3.77 -24.18 -11.04
C VAL A 10 -3.96 -25.28 -12.09
N SER A 11 -5.03 -26.07 -12.01
CA SER A 11 -5.27 -27.19 -12.93
C SER A 11 -6.09 -26.79 -14.17
N ALA A 12 -5.58 -25.86 -14.98
CA ALA A 12 -6.04 -25.72 -16.38
C ALA A 12 -5.07 -24.92 -17.24
N ALA A 13 -3.98 -25.55 -17.70
CA ALA A 13 -3.25 -25.11 -18.89
C ALA A 13 -2.44 -26.25 -19.52
N SER A 14 -3.11 -27.32 -19.97
CA SER A 14 -2.51 -28.27 -20.90
C SER A 14 -2.92 -27.91 -22.33
N GLY A 15 -1.99 -27.32 -23.11
CA GLY A 15 -2.23 -27.09 -24.54
C GLY A 15 -1.33 -26.03 -25.19
N ALA A 16 -0.16 -26.49 -25.66
CA ALA A 16 0.62 -25.99 -26.80
C ALA A 16 1.17 -24.53 -26.85
N SER A 17 2.51 -24.50 -26.85
CA SER A 17 3.43 -23.70 -27.69
C SER A 17 3.19 -22.21 -27.94
N CYS A 18 3.95 -21.36 -27.24
CA CYS A 18 4.80 -20.30 -27.81
C CYS A 18 5.42 -19.51 -26.66
N GLY A 19 6.75 -19.59 -26.50
CA GLY A 19 7.53 -18.77 -25.56
C GLY A 19 7.37 -19.17 -24.09
N GLN A 20 8.45 -19.64 -23.48
CA GLN A 20 8.53 -19.85 -22.03
C GLN A 20 8.21 -18.54 -21.29
N ARG A 21 6.96 -18.39 -20.82
CA ARG A 21 6.63 -17.48 -19.73
C ARG A 21 7.25 -18.06 -18.48
N ALA A 22 8.11 -17.28 -17.82
CA ALA A 22 8.66 -17.63 -16.52
C ALA A 22 7.53 -17.81 -15.50
N VAL A 23 7.11 -19.05 -15.29
CA VAL A 23 6.35 -19.45 -14.11
C VAL A 23 7.40 -19.80 -13.07
N THR A 24 7.65 -18.90 -12.13
CA THR A 24 8.53 -19.16 -10.98
C THR A 24 7.96 -20.35 -10.21
N ARG A 25 8.76 -21.40 -9.96
CA ARG A 25 8.27 -22.56 -9.21
C ARG A 25 8.12 -22.17 -7.74
N LEU A 26 7.18 -22.78 -7.02
CA LEU A 26 6.98 -22.60 -5.58
C LEU A 26 8.30 -22.70 -4.78
N ALA A 27 9.17 -23.65 -5.16
CA ALA A 27 10.48 -23.85 -4.54
C ALA A 27 11.45 -22.66 -4.74
N ASP A 28 11.34 -21.92 -5.85
CA ASP A 28 12.18 -20.76 -6.14
C ASP A 28 11.76 -19.54 -5.28
N ILE A 29 10.49 -19.48 -4.87
CA ILE A 29 9.95 -18.46 -3.96
C ILE A 29 10.38 -18.74 -2.51
N GLU A 30 10.41 -20.01 -2.10
CA GLU A 30 10.86 -20.43 -0.77
C GLU A 30 12.36 -20.16 -0.55
N ALA A 31 13.17 -20.27 -1.61
CA ALA A 31 14.61 -19.99 -1.58
C ALA A 31 14.95 -18.49 -1.72
N ALA A 32 13.99 -17.64 -2.07
CA ALA A 32 14.20 -16.21 -2.25
C ALA A 32 14.43 -15.50 -0.91
N SER A 33 15.29 -14.47 -0.90
CA SER A 33 15.40 -13.56 0.24
C SER A 33 14.05 -12.91 0.55
N ASP A 34 13.85 -12.47 1.79
CA ASP A 34 12.62 -11.80 2.21
C ASP A 34 12.26 -10.63 1.28
N GLU A 35 13.26 -9.81 0.91
CA GLU A 35 13.10 -8.70 -0.04
C GLU A 35 12.63 -9.15 -1.43
N HIS A 36 13.16 -10.25 -1.96
CA HIS A 36 12.71 -10.80 -3.24
C HIS A 36 11.27 -11.30 -3.15
N ARG A 37 10.87 -11.95 -2.05
CA ARG A 37 9.47 -12.38 -1.84
C ARG A 37 8.54 -11.18 -1.77
N LYS A 38 8.92 -10.13 -1.03
CA LYS A 38 8.17 -8.87 -0.97
C LYS A 38 8.00 -8.25 -2.35
N LEU A 39 9.07 -8.15 -3.14
CA LEU A 39 9.02 -7.62 -4.51
C LEU A 39 8.06 -8.42 -5.41
N LEU A 40 8.06 -9.75 -5.30
CA LEU A 40 7.12 -10.60 -6.05
C LEU A 40 5.67 -10.33 -5.63
N CYS A 41 5.39 -10.25 -4.33
CA CYS A 41 4.06 -9.94 -3.81
C CYS A 41 3.58 -8.55 -4.25
N TYR A 42 4.41 -7.50 -4.09
CA TYR A 42 4.06 -6.15 -4.56
C TYR A 42 3.83 -6.10 -6.06
N SER A 43 4.67 -6.78 -6.85
CA SER A 43 4.50 -6.81 -8.30
C SER A 43 3.17 -7.47 -8.71
N ALA A 44 2.78 -8.55 -8.05
CA ALA A 44 1.50 -9.21 -8.28
C ALA A 44 0.31 -8.33 -7.85
N ALA A 45 0.43 -7.64 -6.71
CA ALA A 45 -0.55 -6.68 -6.22
C ALA A 45 -0.76 -5.53 -7.23
N VAL A 46 0.33 -4.88 -7.66
CA VAL A 46 0.32 -3.80 -8.66
C VAL A 46 -0.30 -4.26 -9.97
N ALA A 47 0.08 -5.43 -10.49
CA ALA A 47 -0.52 -5.96 -11.72
C ALA A 47 -2.05 -6.16 -11.59
N SER A 48 -2.51 -6.61 -10.42
CA SER A 48 -3.93 -6.79 -10.13
C SER A 48 -4.68 -5.46 -10.04
N LEU A 49 -4.11 -4.48 -9.32
CA LEU A 49 -4.66 -3.13 -9.18
C LEU A 49 -4.74 -2.42 -10.55
N ARG A 50 -3.68 -2.45 -11.36
CA ARG A 50 -3.69 -1.89 -12.73
C ARG A 50 -4.82 -2.46 -13.57
N LYS A 51 -4.94 -3.79 -13.61
CA LYS A 51 -5.97 -4.46 -14.39
C LYS A 51 -7.36 -4.04 -13.92
N PHE A 52 -7.57 -3.95 -12.62
CA PHE A 52 -8.86 -3.61 -12.03
C PHE A 52 -9.22 -2.14 -12.29
N PHE A 53 -8.35 -1.19 -11.94
CA PHE A 53 -8.61 0.24 -12.17
C PHE A 53 -8.61 0.63 -13.65
N GLY A 54 -7.84 -0.05 -14.50
CA GLY A 54 -7.93 0.14 -15.95
C GLY A 54 -9.29 -0.27 -16.53
N LYS A 55 -9.99 -1.21 -15.89
CA LYS A 55 -11.37 -1.58 -16.25
C LYS A 55 -12.40 -0.61 -15.69
N TYR A 56 -12.08 0.06 -14.57
CA TYR A 56 -12.99 0.95 -13.85
C TYR A 56 -12.29 2.29 -13.55
N PRO A 57 -12.03 3.12 -14.58
CA PRO A 57 -11.22 4.34 -14.43
C PRO A 57 -11.88 5.41 -13.56
N ASP A 58 -13.22 5.48 -13.58
CA ASP A 58 -14.01 6.52 -12.88
C ASP A 58 -14.37 6.13 -11.44
N MET A 59 -13.65 5.19 -10.83
CA MET A 59 -13.87 4.81 -9.44
C MET A 59 -13.58 5.98 -8.49
N GLY A 60 -14.51 6.26 -7.59
CA GLY A 60 -14.32 7.27 -6.55
C GLY A 60 -13.22 6.90 -5.55
N GLU A 61 -12.68 7.92 -4.88
CA GLU A 61 -11.53 7.83 -3.97
C GLU A 61 -11.68 6.74 -2.90
N VAL A 62 -12.79 6.73 -2.17
CA VAL A 62 -13.07 5.72 -1.11
C VAL A 62 -13.03 4.30 -1.66
N ALA A 63 -13.57 4.08 -2.87
CA ALA A 63 -13.57 2.76 -3.49
C ALA A 63 -12.17 2.33 -3.93
N ARG A 64 -11.34 3.28 -4.39
CA ARG A 64 -9.92 3.02 -4.73
C ARG A 64 -9.12 2.67 -3.48
N MET A 65 -9.25 3.48 -2.42
CA MET A 65 -8.63 3.23 -1.12
C MET A 65 -9.00 1.85 -0.56
N ALA A 66 -10.29 1.54 -0.50
CA ALA A 66 -10.77 0.23 -0.04
C ALA A 66 -10.21 -0.93 -0.87
N THR A 67 -10.08 -0.76 -2.19
CA THR A 67 -9.53 -1.78 -3.08
C THR A 67 -8.03 -1.98 -2.84
N VAL A 68 -7.26 -0.90 -2.72
CA VAL A 68 -5.82 -0.96 -2.39
C VAL A 68 -5.61 -1.66 -1.05
N ASN A 69 -6.35 -1.27 -0.01
CA ASN A 69 -6.29 -1.92 1.30
C ASN A 69 -6.53 -3.43 1.19
N SER A 70 -7.57 -3.83 0.46
CA SER A 70 -7.92 -5.24 0.30
C SER A 70 -6.83 -6.04 -0.38
N VAL A 71 -6.18 -5.48 -1.40
CA VAL A 71 -5.10 -6.16 -2.12
C VAL A 71 -3.85 -6.28 -1.23
N LEU A 72 -3.46 -5.20 -0.54
CA LEU A 72 -2.31 -5.19 0.35
C LEU A 72 -2.48 -6.15 1.53
N LYS A 73 -3.60 -6.04 2.26
CA LYS A 73 -3.92 -6.91 3.40
C LYS A 73 -3.98 -8.39 3.01
N SER A 74 -4.47 -8.70 1.80
CA SER A 74 -4.49 -10.09 1.29
C SER A 74 -3.11 -10.60 0.89
N ALA A 75 -2.24 -9.73 0.36
CA ALA A 75 -0.90 -10.10 -0.10
C ALA A 75 0.10 -10.25 1.05
N PHE A 76 -0.09 -9.53 2.16
CA PHE A 76 0.84 -9.45 3.27
C PHE A 76 0.14 -9.73 4.60
N PRO A 77 0.14 -10.99 5.07
CA PRO A 77 -0.54 -11.37 6.32
C PRO A 77 -0.04 -10.61 7.56
N HIS A 78 1.22 -10.15 7.56
CA HIS A 78 1.82 -9.42 8.66
C HIS A 78 1.41 -7.94 8.73
N MET A 79 0.73 -7.41 7.70
CA MET A 79 0.13 -6.08 7.75
C MET A 79 -1.15 -6.18 8.58
N TRP A 80 -1.04 -5.86 9.86
CA TRP A 80 -2.11 -6.01 10.84
C TRP A 80 -3.25 -5.03 10.56
N PHE A 81 -2.92 -3.75 10.41
CA PHE A 81 -3.80 -2.69 9.94
C PHE A 81 -3.34 -2.22 8.56
N VAL A 82 -4.29 -1.92 7.67
CA VAL A 82 -4.03 -1.26 6.37
C VAL A 82 -5.17 -0.27 6.11
N GLY A 83 -4.88 1.03 6.13
CA GLY A 83 -5.94 2.03 6.02
C GLY A 83 -5.47 3.38 5.53
N PHE A 84 -6.44 4.24 5.23
CA PHE A 84 -6.18 5.62 4.87
C PHE A 84 -6.72 6.57 5.94
N TYR A 85 -6.02 7.68 6.14
CA TYR A 85 -6.56 8.85 6.82
C TYR A 85 -6.59 10.04 5.87
N THR A 86 -7.72 10.74 5.80
CA THR A 86 -7.95 11.89 4.91
C THR A 86 -7.82 13.20 5.66
N VAL A 87 -7.24 14.23 5.02
CA VAL A 87 -7.16 15.57 5.60
C VAL A 87 -8.52 16.26 5.48
N GLU A 88 -9.20 16.45 6.61
CA GLU A 88 -10.52 17.06 6.67
C GLU A 88 -10.58 18.28 7.60
N PRO A 89 -11.55 19.19 7.42
CA PRO A 89 -11.80 20.25 8.38
C PRO A 89 -12.09 19.72 9.79
N SER A 90 -11.57 20.40 10.80
CA SER A 90 -11.87 20.09 12.21
C SER A 90 -12.93 21.04 12.78
N SER A 91 -13.76 20.52 13.70
CA SER A 91 -14.76 21.30 14.42
C SER A 91 -14.16 22.32 15.39
N SER A 92 -12.90 22.15 15.79
CA SER A 92 -12.13 23.09 16.59
C SER A 92 -11.40 24.16 15.76
N GLY A 93 -11.52 24.11 14.42
CA GLY A 93 -10.83 24.97 13.47
C GLY A 93 -9.54 24.32 12.92
N GLY A 94 -9.21 24.63 11.67
CA GLY A 94 -8.07 24.03 10.97
C GLY A 94 -8.40 22.68 10.31
N GLN A 95 -7.40 21.80 10.22
CA GLN A 95 -7.51 20.49 9.58
C GLN A 95 -6.96 19.39 10.49
N GLU A 96 -7.51 18.18 10.34
CA GLU A 96 -7.06 16.97 10.99
C GLU A 96 -7.06 15.81 9.99
N LEU A 97 -6.27 14.79 10.25
CA LEU A 97 -6.44 13.49 9.62
C LEU A 97 -7.67 12.82 10.23
N VAL A 98 -8.59 12.35 9.39
CA VAL A 98 -9.80 11.61 9.78
C VAL A 98 -9.73 10.23 9.18
N VAL A 99 -10.10 9.20 9.94
CA VAL A 99 -10.06 7.82 9.45
C VAL A 99 -10.95 7.65 8.20
N GLY A 100 -10.37 7.12 7.13
CA GLY A 100 -11.02 6.78 5.88
C GLY A 100 -11.29 5.28 5.76
N ALA A 101 -11.17 4.73 4.55
CA ALA A 101 -11.29 3.29 4.34
C ALA A 101 -10.09 2.55 4.97
N TYR A 102 -10.35 1.48 5.72
CA TYR A 102 -9.32 0.65 6.34
C TYR A 102 -9.73 -0.83 6.46
N GLN A 103 -8.75 -1.68 6.71
CA GLN A 103 -8.89 -3.08 7.12
C GLN A 103 -8.03 -3.33 8.35
N GLY A 104 -8.62 -3.91 9.39
CA GLY A 104 -7.95 -4.24 10.64
C GLY A 104 -8.95 -4.84 11.63
N ASP A 105 -8.43 -5.40 12.72
CA ASP A 105 -9.25 -6.09 13.74
C ASP A 105 -9.69 -5.17 14.88
N VAL A 106 -9.21 -3.92 14.88
CA VAL A 106 -9.54 -2.88 15.86
C VAL A 106 -10.21 -1.65 15.24
N LEU A 107 -10.85 -0.84 16.09
CA LEU A 107 -11.36 0.46 15.69
C LEU A 107 -10.18 1.45 15.60
N ALA A 108 -9.97 2.00 14.40
CA ALA A 108 -8.95 3.02 14.21
C ALA A 108 -9.26 4.31 14.98
N CYS A 109 -8.22 5.09 15.26
CA CYS A 109 -8.37 6.41 15.85
C CYS A 109 -9.22 7.28 14.93
N GLY A 110 -10.28 7.92 15.43
CA GLY A 110 -11.17 8.69 14.56
C GLY A 110 -10.51 9.92 13.93
N ARG A 111 -9.60 10.57 14.68
CA ARG A 111 -8.96 11.84 14.30
C ARG A 111 -7.52 11.90 14.80
N ILE A 112 -6.61 12.43 13.98
CA ILE A 112 -5.19 12.63 14.29
C ILE A 112 -4.79 14.05 13.93
N ALA A 113 -4.22 14.78 14.90
CA ALA A 113 -3.76 16.15 14.68
C ALA A 113 -2.46 16.21 13.86
N HIS A 114 -2.26 17.32 13.15
CA HIS A 114 -1.05 17.58 12.37
C HIS A 114 0.23 17.44 13.22
N GLY A 115 1.22 16.69 12.74
CA GLY A 115 2.48 16.44 13.44
C GLY A 115 2.40 15.51 14.66
N ARG A 116 1.24 14.90 14.93
CA ARG A 116 1.05 13.96 16.06
C ARG A 116 1.09 12.51 15.60
N GLY A 117 1.83 11.68 16.33
CA GLY A 117 2.04 10.28 15.97
C GLY A 117 2.81 10.13 14.65
N VAL A 118 2.88 8.91 14.14
CA VAL A 118 3.57 8.61 12.88
C VAL A 118 2.76 9.17 11.71
N CYS A 119 1.45 8.92 11.68
CA CYS A 119 0.50 9.49 10.71
C CYS A 119 0.59 11.02 10.57
N GLY A 120 0.45 11.75 11.68
CA GLY A 120 0.53 13.21 11.66
C GLY A 120 1.93 13.71 11.31
N THR A 121 2.98 12.96 11.63
CA THR A 121 4.36 13.29 11.24
C THR A 121 4.58 13.13 9.73
N ALA A 122 4.06 12.06 9.13
CA ALA A 122 4.09 11.85 7.68
C ALA A 122 3.37 12.99 6.95
N TRP A 123 2.20 13.39 7.46
CA TRP A 123 1.46 14.54 6.96
C TRP A 123 2.29 15.84 7.08
N ALA A 124 2.86 16.12 8.24
CA ALA A 124 3.59 17.35 8.49
C ALA A 124 4.89 17.49 7.68
N LYS A 125 5.58 16.37 7.44
CA LYS A 125 6.83 16.36 6.67
C LYS A 125 6.61 16.20 5.16
N GLY A 126 5.46 15.67 4.74
CA GLY A 126 5.26 15.23 3.37
C GLY A 126 6.28 14.15 2.98
N ALA A 127 6.57 13.21 3.88
CA ALA A 127 7.55 12.16 3.66
C ALA A 127 7.13 10.87 4.35
N THR A 128 7.44 9.73 3.73
CA THR A 128 7.19 8.41 4.32
C THR A 128 7.88 8.28 5.67
N GLN A 129 7.17 7.74 6.65
CA GLN A 129 7.71 7.41 7.96
C GLN A 129 7.70 5.89 8.10
N ASN A 130 8.87 5.25 8.11
CA ASN A 130 9.04 3.83 8.39
C ASN A 130 9.62 3.65 9.79
N VAL A 131 8.79 3.17 10.72
CA VAL A 131 9.09 3.09 12.14
C VAL A 131 9.27 1.62 12.53
N PRO A 132 10.50 1.15 12.83
CA PRO A 132 10.74 -0.25 13.17
C PRO A 132 10.29 -0.62 14.59
N ASP A 133 10.09 0.36 15.47
CA ASP A 133 9.65 0.15 16.85
C ASP A 133 8.83 1.35 17.34
N VAL A 134 7.49 1.22 17.36
CA VAL A 134 6.60 2.32 17.77
C VAL A 134 6.73 2.66 19.25
N SER A 135 7.21 1.72 20.08
CA SER A 135 7.42 1.96 21.51
C SER A 135 8.54 2.98 21.79
N ALA A 136 9.40 3.25 20.80
CA ALA A 136 10.46 4.24 20.87
C ALA A 136 9.98 5.67 20.50
N ILE A 137 8.69 5.85 20.16
CA ILE A 137 8.12 7.15 19.77
C ILE A 137 7.40 7.82 20.95
N ASP A 138 7.97 8.91 21.44
CA ASP A 138 7.46 9.66 22.60
C ASP A 138 6.04 10.24 22.43
N ASN A 139 5.65 10.57 21.19
CA ASN A 139 4.36 11.17 20.86
C ASN A 139 3.45 10.21 20.06
N TYR A 140 3.65 8.90 20.22
CA TYR A 140 2.89 7.87 19.50
C TYR A 140 1.38 8.00 19.76
N VAL A 141 0.59 7.78 18.71
CA VAL A 141 -0.87 7.78 18.76
C VAL A 141 -1.32 6.36 18.47
N ALA A 142 -1.42 5.54 19.52
CA ALA A 142 -1.80 4.15 19.39
C ALA A 142 -3.30 4.02 19.07
N CYS A 143 -3.63 3.36 17.97
CA CYS A 143 -4.98 2.89 17.67
C CYS A 143 -5.17 1.41 18.04
N ASP A 144 -4.09 0.62 17.95
CA ASP A 144 -3.98 -0.76 18.43
C ASP A 144 -2.85 -0.87 19.47
N ALA A 145 -3.05 -1.69 20.51
CA ALA A 145 -2.02 -1.99 21.50
C ALA A 145 -1.02 -3.04 20.99
N GLU A 146 -1.37 -3.83 19.97
CA GLU A 146 -0.51 -4.88 19.43
C GLU A 146 0.47 -4.35 18.36
N THR A 147 0.29 -3.13 17.86
CA THR A 147 1.21 -2.52 16.87
C THR A 147 2.63 -2.39 17.45
N GLN A 148 3.61 -2.98 16.76
CA GLN A 148 5.04 -2.92 17.11
C GLN A 148 5.88 -2.17 16.08
N SER A 149 5.49 -2.17 14.81
CA SER A 149 6.06 -1.29 13.77
C SER A 149 4.96 -0.72 12.89
N GLU A 150 5.24 0.42 12.27
CA GLU A 150 4.29 1.18 11.46
C GLU A 150 5.01 1.80 10.25
N ILE A 151 4.38 1.78 9.08
CA ILE A 151 4.81 2.56 7.92
C ILE A 151 3.66 3.44 7.42
N VAL A 152 3.93 4.74 7.31
CA VAL A 152 2.97 5.72 6.80
C VAL A 152 3.49 6.41 5.55
N VAL A 153 2.72 6.34 4.46
CA VAL A 153 3.05 6.93 3.16
C VAL A 153 2.10 8.10 2.86
N PRO A 154 2.60 9.32 2.60
CA PRO A 154 1.75 10.45 2.24
C PRO A 154 1.18 10.33 0.83
N VAL A 155 -0.08 10.72 0.68
CA VAL A 155 -0.76 10.90 -0.62
C VAL A 155 -0.77 12.39 -0.95
N PHE A 156 -0.21 12.75 -2.10
CA PHE A 156 -0.21 14.13 -2.59
C PHE A 156 -1.41 14.43 -3.48
N GLY A 157 -1.87 15.68 -3.45
CA GLY A 157 -2.93 16.17 -4.32
C GLY A 157 -2.52 16.27 -5.81
N GLY A 158 -3.50 16.58 -6.66
CA GLY A 158 -3.32 16.67 -8.11
C GLY A 158 -2.45 17.85 -8.57
N ALA A 159 -2.41 18.06 -9.90
CA ALA A 159 -1.49 18.99 -10.56
C ALA A 159 -1.48 20.44 -10.03
N GLU A 160 -2.59 20.90 -9.45
CA GLU A 160 -2.69 22.25 -8.90
C GLU A 160 -1.96 22.41 -7.56
N ASP A 161 -1.74 21.33 -6.81
CA ASP A 161 -1.06 21.37 -5.50
C ASP A 161 -0.33 20.06 -5.19
N SER A 162 0.63 19.70 -6.05
CA SER A 162 1.40 18.45 -5.98
C SER A 162 2.26 18.27 -4.72
N ARG A 163 2.33 19.29 -3.86
CA ARG A 163 3.06 19.24 -2.58
C ARG A 163 2.17 19.20 -1.36
N ARG A 164 0.86 19.38 -1.53
CA ARG A 164 -0.10 19.24 -0.44
C ARG A 164 -0.46 17.78 -0.25
N VAL A 165 -0.26 17.30 0.98
CA VAL A 165 -0.76 16.00 1.41
C VAL A 165 -2.28 16.08 1.60
N THR A 166 -3.02 15.19 0.95
CA THR A 166 -4.49 15.11 1.00
C THR A 166 -4.97 13.92 1.85
N SER A 167 -4.16 12.87 1.93
CA SER A 167 -4.37 11.72 2.80
C SER A 167 -3.04 11.04 3.12
N VAL A 168 -3.05 10.05 3.99
CA VAL A 168 -1.92 9.15 4.24
C VAL A 168 -2.41 7.71 4.19
N LEU A 169 -1.60 6.82 3.61
CA LEU A 169 -1.73 5.36 3.77
C LEU A 169 -0.96 4.97 5.03
N ASP A 170 -1.63 4.26 5.93
CA ASP A 170 -1.15 3.82 7.23
C ASP A 170 -1.20 2.28 7.31
N ILE A 171 -0.07 1.67 7.68
CA ILE A 171 0.08 0.22 7.75
C ILE A 171 0.84 -0.16 9.03
N ASP A 172 0.18 -0.94 9.88
CA ASP A 172 0.74 -1.45 11.13
C ASP A 172 1.16 -2.91 11.01
N SER A 173 2.08 -3.34 11.87
CA SER A 173 2.40 -4.75 12.10
C SER A 173 2.57 -5.06 13.57
N GLU A 174 2.14 -6.25 13.98
CA GLU A 174 2.42 -6.82 15.32
C GLU A 174 3.89 -7.24 15.50
N HIS A 175 4.70 -7.14 14.45
CA HIS A 175 6.13 -7.44 14.48
C HIS A 175 6.96 -6.16 14.45
N LYS A 176 8.06 -6.10 15.19
CA LYS A 176 9.07 -5.04 15.04
C LYS A 176 9.78 -5.15 13.69
N ALA A 177 10.18 -4.01 13.15
CA ALA A 177 10.93 -3.88 11.90
C ALA A 177 10.33 -4.67 10.73
N ALA A 178 8.98 -4.71 10.63
CA ALA A 178 8.30 -5.48 9.60
C ALA A 178 8.51 -4.92 8.19
N PHE A 179 8.71 -3.60 8.09
CA PHE A 179 8.79 -2.88 6.82
C PHE A 179 10.25 -2.53 6.46
N SER A 180 10.69 -2.96 5.29
CA SER A 180 12.01 -2.66 4.73
C SER A 180 11.94 -1.51 3.72
N ALA A 181 13.10 -1.13 3.18
CA ALA A 181 13.16 -0.14 2.11
C ALA A 181 12.43 -0.59 0.82
N VAL A 182 12.23 -1.89 0.63
CA VAL A 182 11.39 -2.41 -0.47
C VAL A 182 9.93 -2.04 -0.25
N ASP A 183 9.43 -2.21 0.97
CA ASP A 183 8.05 -1.86 1.32
C ASP A 183 7.81 -0.36 1.09
N GLU A 184 8.70 0.48 1.61
CA GLU A 184 8.65 1.94 1.43
C GLU A 184 8.50 2.35 -0.03
N ARG A 185 9.44 1.91 -0.89
CA ARG A 185 9.40 2.30 -2.31
C ARG A 185 8.20 1.72 -3.05
N CYS A 186 7.80 0.48 -2.77
CA CYS A 186 6.66 -0.14 -3.44
C CYS A 186 5.32 0.49 -3.02
N LEU A 187 5.16 0.83 -1.75
CA LEU A 187 3.96 1.49 -1.23
C LEU A 187 3.84 2.92 -1.74
N GLU A 188 4.95 3.67 -1.79
CA GLU A 188 4.99 5.00 -2.43
C GLU A 188 4.53 4.94 -3.90
N ALA A 189 5.03 3.96 -4.66
CA ALA A 189 4.63 3.80 -6.05
C ALA A 189 3.16 3.39 -6.21
N ILE A 190 2.64 2.53 -5.33
CA ILE A 190 1.21 2.16 -5.30
C ILE A 190 0.33 3.39 -5.01
N VAL A 191 0.69 4.19 -4.01
CA VAL A 191 -0.04 5.42 -3.66
C VAL A 191 -0.02 6.41 -4.81
N ALA A 192 1.14 6.66 -5.40
CA ALA A 192 1.31 7.60 -6.50
C ALA A 192 0.51 7.19 -7.75
N GLU A 193 0.45 5.89 -8.06
CA GLU A 193 -0.22 5.41 -9.26
C GLU A 193 -1.73 5.27 -9.08
N PHE A 194 -2.18 4.81 -7.91
CA PHE A 194 -3.56 4.37 -7.73
C PHE A 194 -4.39 5.28 -6.83
N ILE A 195 -3.82 6.18 -6.06
CA ILE A 195 -4.58 7.01 -5.11
C ILE A 195 -4.41 8.50 -5.40
N ALA A 196 -3.18 8.96 -5.62
CA ALA A 196 -2.93 10.35 -5.95
C ALA A 196 -3.75 10.76 -7.19
N GLU A 197 -4.33 11.95 -7.15
CA GLU A 197 -5.03 12.48 -8.31
C GLU A 197 -4.03 12.56 -9.47
N PRO A 198 -4.38 12.07 -10.67
CA PRO A 198 -3.44 12.06 -11.77
C PRO A 198 -3.04 13.50 -12.11
N ALA A 199 -1.76 13.84 -11.96
CA ALA A 199 -1.16 14.75 -12.93
C ALA A 199 -1.44 14.10 -14.29
N THR A 200 -2.21 14.76 -15.13
CA THR A 200 -2.77 14.23 -16.40
C THR A 200 -1.76 13.38 -17.18
N VAL A 201 -1.72 12.08 -16.94
CA VAL A 201 -1.01 11.11 -17.77
C VAL A 201 -2.07 10.14 -18.27
N PRO A 202 -2.35 10.11 -19.58
CA PRO A 202 -3.27 9.16 -20.15
C PRO A 202 -2.78 7.73 -19.85
N VAL A 203 -3.62 6.95 -19.15
CA VAL A 203 -3.41 5.52 -18.85
C VAL A 203 -3.20 4.68 -20.13
N ALA A 204 -3.49 5.25 -21.30
CA ALA A 204 -3.39 4.60 -22.62
C ALA A 204 -1.95 4.47 -23.17
N GLU A 205 -0.93 5.14 -22.63
CA GLU A 205 0.45 5.04 -23.15
C GLU A 205 1.42 4.18 -22.33
N LEU A 206 0.96 3.62 -21.22
CA LEU A 206 1.72 2.59 -20.48
C LEU A 206 1.36 1.23 -21.05
N GLY A 207 2.01 0.82 -22.14
CA GLY A 207 2.10 -0.60 -22.50
C GLY A 207 2.53 -1.39 -21.26
N THR A 208 2.06 -2.61 -21.05
CA THR A 208 2.33 -3.39 -19.82
C THR A 208 3.76 -3.94 -19.79
N PRO A 209 4.73 -3.35 -19.05
CA PRO A 209 5.88 -4.11 -18.60
C PRO A 209 5.42 -5.19 -17.62
N GLY A 210 6.05 -6.37 -17.68
CA GLY A 210 5.89 -7.38 -16.63
C GLY A 210 6.39 -6.86 -15.28
N ALA A 211 6.06 -7.59 -14.20
CA ALA A 211 6.46 -7.33 -12.81
C ALA A 211 7.87 -6.72 -12.64
N LEU A 212 8.89 -7.36 -13.23
CA LEU A 212 10.28 -6.90 -13.19
C LEU A 212 10.50 -5.57 -13.90
N ALA A 213 9.91 -5.38 -15.08
CA ALA A 213 10.12 -4.16 -15.86
C ALA A 213 9.39 -2.94 -15.25
N TRP A 214 8.36 -3.14 -14.41
CA TRP A 214 7.84 -2.04 -13.57
C TRP A 214 8.81 -1.68 -12.44
N ALA A 215 9.34 -2.69 -11.74
CA ALA A 215 10.29 -2.47 -10.67
C ALA A 215 11.59 -1.80 -11.18
N GLU A 216 12.08 -2.19 -12.36
CA GLU A 216 13.19 -1.53 -13.06
C GLU A 216 12.86 -0.08 -13.46
N ALA A 217 11.67 0.18 -14.02
CA ALA A 217 11.25 1.53 -14.41
C ALA A 217 11.13 2.52 -13.23
N GLN A 218 10.94 1.99 -12.01
CA GLN A 218 10.92 2.75 -10.77
C GLN A 218 12.27 2.74 -10.03
N GLY A 219 13.32 2.14 -10.61
CA GLY A 219 14.65 2.05 -9.98
C GLY A 219 14.70 1.14 -8.74
N LEU A 220 13.76 0.20 -8.61
CA LEU A 220 13.63 -0.70 -7.46
C LEU A 220 14.55 -1.93 -7.52
N LEU A 221 15.07 -2.24 -8.70
CA LEU A 221 16.02 -3.30 -8.97
C LEU A 221 17.34 -2.65 -9.39
N ALA A 222 18.28 -2.57 -8.46
CA ALA A 222 19.69 -2.24 -8.72
C ALA A 222 20.52 -3.53 -8.72
#